data_AF-A0A7W1P5S3-F1
#
_entry.id   AF-A0A7W1P5S3-F1
#
_cell.length_a   1.000
_cell.length_b   1.000
_cell.length_c   1.000
_cell.angle_alpha   90.00
_cell.angle_beta   90.00
_cell.angle_gamma   90.00
#
_symmetry.space_group_name_H-M   'P 1'
#
loop_
_entity.id
_entity.type
_entity.pdbx_description
1 polymer ?
#
loop_
_entity_poly.entity_id
_entity_poly.type
_entity_poly.pdbx_seq_one_letter_code
_entity_poly.pdbx_strand_id
1 'polypeptide(L)' 'AFDALVTDVRLGEYNGLQLAVIARDLQPNIRIIVYSGYNDPVLREEAERIGAVYLVKPVPSRQLLEIIRNC' A
#
# COMPACT_ATOMS: atom_id res chain seq x y z
N ALA A 1 15.26 8.63 -5.77
CA ALA A 1 14.81 7.50 -4.93
C ALA A 1 13.60 7.97 -4.15
N PHE A 2 12.62 7.10 -3.92
CA PHE A 2 11.41 7.44 -3.17
C PHE A 2 11.47 6.87 -1.75
N ASP A 3 10.85 7.56 -0.79
CA ASP A 3 10.78 7.12 0.61
C ASP A 3 9.59 6.19 0.91
N ALA A 4 8.54 6.28 0.08
CA ALA A 4 7.32 5.49 0.22
C ALA A 4 6.57 5.37 -1.12
N LEU A 5 5.84 4.27 -1.28
CA LEU A 5 4.82 4.05 -2.29
C LEU A 5 3.44 4.02 -1.61
N VAL A 6 2.51 4.84 -2.11
CA VAL A 6 1.09 4.77 -1.74
C VAL A 6 0.30 4.44 -3.01
N THR A 7 -0.46 3.35 -3.00
CA THR A 7 -1.21 2.88 -4.18
C THR A 7 -2.60 2.39 -3.81
N ASP A 8 -3.58 2.53 -4.71
CA ASP A 8 -4.83 1.77 -4.62
C ASP A 8 -4.59 0.31 -5.04
N VAL A 9 -5.42 -0.63 -4.59
CA VAL A 9 -5.44 -2.01 -5.13
C VAL A 9 -5.85 -1.98 -6.60
N ARG A 10 -6.86 -1.18 -6.96
CA ARG A 10 -7.39 -1.09 -8.32
C ARG A 10 -6.92 0.20 -8.98
N LEU A 11 -6.03 0.09 -9.96
CA LEU A 11 -5.49 1.21 -10.75
C LEU A 11 -6.04 1.16 -12.19
N GLY A 12 -7.34 0.91 -12.36
CA GLY A 12 -7.94 0.64 -13.67
C GLY A 12 -7.50 -0.73 -14.19
N GLU A 13 -6.79 -0.75 -15.32
CA GLU A 13 -6.24 -1.96 -15.96
C GLU A 13 -5.11 -2.62 -15.14
N TYR A 14 -4.56 -1.90 -14.14
CA TYR A 14 -3.42 -2.36 -13.35
C TYR A 14 -3.80 -2.69 -11.90
N ASN A 15 -3.00 -3.56 -11.27
CA ASN A 15 -3.15 -3.97 -9.87
C ASN A 15 -2.04 -3.34 -9.00
N GLY A 16 -2.42 -2.58 -7.99
CA GLY A 16 -1.45 -1.94 -7.09
C GLY A 16 -0.67 -2.90 -6.20
N LEU A 17 -1.17 -4.12 -5.95
CA LEU A 17 -0.39 -5.15 -5.26
C LEU A 17 0.78 -5.64 -6.13
N GLN A 18 0.58 -5.76 -7.44
CA GLN A 18 1.69 -6.07 -8.35
C GLN A 18 2.71 -4.93 -8.40
N LEU A 19 2.24 -3.67 -8.39
CA LEU A 19 3.11 -2.52 -8.28
C LEU A 19 3.93 -2.53 -6.97
N ALA A 20 3.31 -2.92 -5.85
CA ALA A 20 3.98 -3.07 -4.56
C ALA A 20 5.10 -4.12 -4.61
N VAL A 21 4.86 -5.27 -5.25
CA VAL A 21 5.89 -6.31 -5.45
C VAL A 21 7.07 -5.73 -6.24
N ILE A 22 6.80 -5.09 -7.39
CA ILE A 22 7.85 -4.50 -8.22
C ILE A 22 8.64 -3.43 -7.46
N ALA A 23 7.96 -2.58 -6.67
CA ALA A 23 8.62 -1.56 -5.87
C ALA A 23 9.52 -2.16 -4.78
N ARG A 24 9.08 -3.24 -4.12
CA ARG A 24 9.88 -3.96 -3.13
C ARG A 24 11.13 -4.58 -3.75
N ASP A 25 11.00 -5.19 -4.94
CA ASP A 25 12.13 -5.79 -5.66
C ASP A 25 13.17 -4.74 -6.06
N LEU A 26 12.72 -3.57 -6.52
CA LEU A 26 13.61 -2.47 -6.90
C LEU A 26 14.21 -1.73 -5.70
N GLN A 27 13.45 -1.63 -4.60
CA GLN A 27 13.83 -0.92 -3.39
C GLN A 27 13.39 -1.71 -2.13
N PRO A 28 14.22 -2.65 -1.63
CA PRO A 28 13.84 -3.55 -0.53
C PRO A 28 13.38 -2.86 0.75
N ASN A 29 13.80 -1.62 0.98
CA ASN A 29 13.48 -0.84 2.17
C ASN A 29 12.40 0.24 1.94
N ILE A 30 11.77 0.31 0.75
CA ILE A 30 10.70 1.29 0.52
C ILE A 30 9.51 0.98 1.43
N ARG A 31 8.88 2.02 1.99
CA ARG A 31 7.62 1.83 2.71
C ARG A 31 6.50 1.66 1.69
N ILE A 32 5.60 0.71 1.90
CA ILE A 32 4.49 0.46 0.98
C ILE A 32 3.18 0.56 1.73
N ILE A 33 2.26 1.36 1.20
CA ILE A 33 0.92 1.54 1.72
C ILE A 33 -0.08 1.24 0.59
N VAL A 34 -0.97 0.28 0.84
CA VAL A 34 -2.04 -0.11 -0.08
C VAL A 34 -3.35 0.46 0.46
N TYR A 35 -4.01 1.32 -0.31
CA TYR A 35 -5.17 2.10 0.09
C TYR A 35 -6.42 1.69 -0.71
N SER A 36 -7.21 0.78 -0.15
CA SER A 36 -8.32 0.11 -0.83
C SER A 36 -9.69 0.68 -0.48
N GLY A 37 -10.61 0.69 -1.46
CA GLY A 37 -12.04 0.95 -1.22
C GLY A 37 -12.78 -0.21 -0.54
N TYR A 38 -12.16 -1.39 -0.47
CA TYR A 38 -12.80 -2.61 -0.02
C TYR A 38 -12.08 -3.20 1.19
N ASN A 39 -12.86 -3.63 2.18
CA ASN A 39 -12.35 -4.43 3.27
C ASN A 39 -12.37 -5.91 2.86
N ASP A 40 -11.36 -6.34 2.11
CA ASP A 40 -11.21 -7.71 1.65
C ASP A 40 -10.05 -8.39 2.43
N PRO A 41 -10.34 -9.44 3.23
CA PRO A 41 -9.32 -10.15 3.99
C PRO A 41 -8.21 -10.76 3.12
N VAL A 42 -8.53 -11.20 1.90
CA VAL A 42 -7.55 -11.82 0.99
C VAL A 42 -6.57 -10.76 0.49
N LEU A 43 -7.08 -9.60 0.09
CA LEU A 43 -6.23 -8.48 -0.35
C LEU A 43 -5.36 -7.94 0.79
N ARG A 44 -5.87 -7.95 2.02
CA ARG A 44 -5.09 -7.59 3.21
C ARG A 44 -3.95 -8.56 3.43
N GLU A 45 -4.23 -9.86 3.43
CA GLU A 45 -3.20 -10.90 3.64
C GLU A 45 -2.09 -10.80 2.59
N GLU A 46 -2.45 -10.60 1.32
CA GLU A 46 -1.48 -10.44 0.23
C GLU A 46 -0.64 -9.17 0.40
N ALA A 47 -1.22 -8.05 0.81
CA ALA A 47 -0.47 -6.83 1.12
C ALA A 47 0.51 -7.04 2.28
N GLU A 48 0.07 -7.70 3.36
CA GLU A 48 0.89 -8.01 4.53
C GLU A 48 2.08 -8.92 4.17
N ARG A 49 1.88 -9.91 3.29
CA ARG A 49 2.96 -10.78 2.77
C ARG A 49 4.06 -10.00 2.04
N ILE A 50 3.74 -8.88 1.41
CA ILE A 50 4.68 -7.99 0.70
C ILE A 50 5.34 -6.98 1.68
N GLY A 51 4.95 -7.01 2.95
CA GLY A 51 5.36 -6.04 3.97
C GLY A 51 4.75 -4.65 3.74
N ALA A 52 3.54 -4.60 3.15
CA ALA A 52 2.80 -3.37 2.95
C ALA A 52 1.76 -3.16 4.06
N VAL A 53 1.50 -1.90 4.38
CA VAL A 53 0.41 -1.50 5.28
C VAL A 53 -0.88 -1.41 4.47
N TYR A 54 -1.91 -2.18 4.83
CA TYR A 54 -3.21 -2.16 4.16
C TYR A 54 -4.21 -1.24 4.88
N LEU A 55 -4.71 -0.24 4.17
CA LEU A 55 -5.67 0.75 4.67
C LEU A 55 -6.99 0.67 3.89
N VAL A 56 -8.11 0.72 4.62
CA VAL A 56 -9.46 0.72 4.04
C VAL A 56 -10.04 2.12 4.06
N LYS A 57 -10.51 2.60 2.90
CA LYS A 57 -11.17 3.89 2.75
C LYS A 57 -12.51 3.92 3.49
N PRO A 58 -12.92 5.08 4.05
CA PRO A 58 -12.18 6.35 4.05
C PRO A 58 -11.14 6.42 5.19
N VAL A 59 -9.93 6.87 4.87
CA VAL A 59 -8.93 7.30 5.87
C VAL A 59 -8.77 8.82 5.77
N PRO A 60 -9.03 9.58 6.85
CA PRO A 60 -8.80 11.02 6.88
C PRO A 60 -7.33 11.35 6.58
N SER A 61 -7.10 12.45 5.86
CA SER A 61 -5.75 12.86 5.43
C SER A 61 -4.76 12.98 6.58
N ARG A 62 -5.21 13.44 7.76
CA ARG A 62 -4.38 13.51 8.98
C ARG A 62 -3.87 12.13 9.40
N GLN A 63 -4.76 11.15 9.43
CA GLN A 63 -4.41 9.78 9.82
C GLN A 63 -3.46 9.14 8.80
N LEU A 64 -3.71 9.36 7.49
CA LEU A 64 -2.81 8.87 6.45
C LEU A 64 -1.39 9.46 6.59
N LEU A 65 -1.28 10.76 6.88
CA LEU A 65 0.01 11.42 7.10
C LEU A 65 0.73 10.90 8.36
N GLU A 66 0.01 10.60 9.43
CA GLU A 66 0.59 9.98 10.63
C GLU A 66 1.15 8.59 10.33
N ILE A 67 0.42 7.78 9.56
CA ILE A 67 0.88 6.46 9.13
C ILE A 67 2.15 6.58 8.29
N ILE A 68 2.16 7.45 7.27
CA ILE A 68 3.34 7.64 6.40
C ILE A 68 4.58 8.07 7.21
N ARG A 69 4.41 8.87 8.25
CA ARG A 69 5.53 9.35 9.11
C ARG A 69 6.06 8.28 10.07
N ASN A 70 5.22 7.34 10.47
CA ASN A 70 5.53 6.34 11.50
C ASN A 70 5.83 4.94 10.94
N CYS A 71 5.68 4.76 9.62
CA CYS A 71 6.15 3.58 8.90
C CYS A 71 7.68 3.57 8.71
#